data_AF-A0A382XPF3-F1
#
_entry.id   AF-A0A382XPF3-F1
#
_cell.length_a   1.000
_cell.length_b   1.000
_cell.length_c   1.000
_cell.angle_alpha   90.00
_cell.angle_beta   90.00
_cell.angle_gamma   90.00
#
_symmetry.space_group_name_H-M   'P 1'
#
loop_
_entity.id
_entity.type
_entity.pdbx_description
1 polymer ?
#
loop_
_entity_poly.entity_id
_entity_poly.type
_entity_poly.pdbx_seq_one_letter_code
_entity_poly.pdbx_strand_id
1 'polypeptide(L)'
;MRGPAPLHFHQDPFPPSSDGPLTPVEQTEANIFVPVSLNMFAIMHNAFINTFISQAEASFPSSEHDGPFSELAQQVQVEQYQRVKTCLGREWFYNHPSALIRGTRGLVFLRELELDAFYQRSRQLRQAAEN
;
A
#
# COMPACT_ATOMS: atom_id res chain seq x y z
N MET A 1 -38.13 -39.35 1.33
CA MET A 1 -37.65 -37.95 1.23
C MET A 1 -36.23 -37.99 0.71
N ARG A 2 -35.98 -37.52 -0.53
CA ARG A 2 -34.64 -37.41 -1.13
C ARG A 2 -34.05 -36.06 -0.71
N GLY A 3 -32.85 -36.04 -0.14
CA GLY A 3 -32.10 -34.80 0.13
C GLY A 3 -31.67 -34.12 -1.18
N PRO A 4 -31.40 -32.79 -1.16
CA PRO A 4 -30.99 -32.07 -2.35
C PRO A 4 -29.59 -32.50 -2.79
N ALA A 5 -29.39 -32.63 -4.10
CA ALA A 5 -28.10 -32.95 -4.71
C ALA A 5 -27.12 -31.76 -4.61
N PRO A 6 -25.80 -31.98 -4.50
CA PRO A 6 -24.82 -30.91 -4.48
C PRO A 6 -24.74 -30.23 -5.85
N LEU A 7 -24.84 -28.89 -5.87
CA LEU A 7 -24.59 -28.07 -7.05
C LEU A 7 -23.09 -28.10 -7.35
N HIS A 8 -22.72 -28.79 -8.44
CA HIS A 8 -21.40 -28.64 -9.03
C HIS A 8 -21.31 -27.25 -9.67
N PHE A 9 -20.63 -26.32 -9.00
CA PHE A 9 -20.23 -25.05 -9.61
C PHE A 9 -19.11 -25.31 -10.62
N HIS A 10 -19.41 -25.09 -11.89
CA HIS A 10 -18.39 -24.93 -12.92
C HIS A 10 -17.62 -23.65 -12.57
N GLN A 11 -16.35 -23.80 -12.19
CA GLN A 11 -15.43 -22.67 -12.11
C GLN A 11 -15.09 -22.28 -13.54
N ASP A 12 -15.80 -21.29 -14.09
CA ASP A 12 -15.34 -20.66 -15.31
C ASP A 12 -14.02 -19.92 -15.00
N PRO A 13 -12.95 -20.15 -15.78
CA PRO A 13 -11.66 -19.51 -15.54
C PRO A 13 -11.83 -17.99 -15.64
N PHE A 14 -11.38 -17.29 -14.60
CA PHE A 14 -11.30 -15.83 -14.59
C PHE A 14 -10.50 -15.37 -15.82
N PRO A 15 -10.95 -14.35 -16.58
CA PRO A 15 -10.16 -13.82 -17.68
C PRO A 15 -8.82 -13.32 -17.13
N PRO A 16 -7.70 -13.54 -17.85
CA PRO A 16 -6.40 -13.05 -17.42
C PRO A 16 -6.47 -11.52 -17.32
N SER A 17 -6.17 -11.00 -16.13
CA SER A 17 -6.03 -9.58 -15.85
C SER A 17 -5.04 -8.96 -16.84
N SER A 18 -5.51 -8.05 -17.69
CA SER A 18 -4.73 -7.29 -18.67
C SER A 18 -3.96 -6.10 -18.06
N ASP A 19 -4.09 -5.88 -16.76
CA ASP A 19 -3.40 -4.80 -16.09
C ASP A 19 -1.95 -5.16 -15.84
N GLY A 20 -1.06 -4.47 -16.56
CA GLY A 20 0.33 -4.34 -16.17
C GLY A 20 0.45 -3.80 -14.74
N PRO A 21 1.62 -3.94 -14.09
CA PRO A 21 1.80 -3.57 -12.70
C PRO A 21 1.31 -2.15 -12.50
N LEU A 22 0.40 -1.96 -11.53
CA LEU A 22 -0.02 -0.65 -11.06
C LEU A 22 1.24 0.12 -10.70
N THR A 23 1.71 0.96 -11.63
CA THR A 23 2.91 1.75 -11.38
C THR A 23 2.62 2.59 -10.14
N PRO A 24 3.39 2.39 -9.04
CA PRO A 24 3.23 3.22 -7.86
C PRO A 24 3.39 4.67 -8.31
N VAL A 25 2.62 5.60 -7.70
CA VAL A 25 2.78 7.05 -7.88
C VAL A 25 4.27 7.35 -8.09
N GLU A 26 4.63 7.92 -9.25
CA GLU A 26 6.02 8.31 -9.51
C GLU A 26 6.47 9.16 -8.32
N GLN A 27 7.37 8.58 -7.53
CA GLN A 27 7.74 9.06 -6.19
C GLN A 27 8.37 10.47 -6.24
N THR A 28 8.68 10.95 -7.44
CA THR A 28 9.18 12.29 -7.79
C THR A 28 8.17 13.40 -7.50
N GLU A 29 6.88 13.09 -7.35
CA GLU A 29 5.83 14.10 -7.17
C GLU A 29 5.46 14.39 -5.69
N ALA A 30 6.07 13.70 -4.73
CA ALA A 30 5.75 13.88 -3.31
C ALA A 30 6.30 15.20 -2.76
N ASN A 31 5.50 15.90 -1.94
CA ASN A 31 5.89 17.12 -1.25
C ASN A 31 5.76 17.02 0.28
N ILE A 32 5.21 15.92 0.79
CA ILE A 32 5.08 15.64 2.22
C ILE A 32 5.74 14.29 2.52
N PHE A 33 6.59 14.26 3.55
CA PHE A 33 7.33 13.08 3.98
C PHE A 33 6.99 12.76 5.44
N VAL A 34 6.31 11.64 5.68
CA VAL A 34 5.88 11.26 7.03
C VAL A 34 6.82 10.18 7.59
N PRO A 35 7.54 10.44 8.70
CA PRO A 35 8.40 9.45 9.34
C PRO A 35 7.62 8.32 9.98
N VAL A 36 8.07 7.09 9.74
CA VAL A 36 7.49 5.87 10.31
C VAL A 36 8.53 5.21 11.21
N SER A 37 8.13 4.92 12.45
CA SER A 37 8.95 4.18 13.41
C SER A 37 8.66 2.67 13.36
N LEU A 38 9.52 1.87 13.99
CA LEU A 38 9.30 0.42 14.11
C LEU A 38 7.99 0.09 14.84
N ASN A 39 7.62 0.88 15.85
CA ASN A 39 6.35 0.72 16.56
C ASN A 39 5.15 1.00 15.65
N MET A 40 5.25 2.00 14.77
CA MET A 40 4.18 2.32 13.80
C MET A 40 4.00 1.20 12.78
N PHE A 41 5.08 0.54 12.32
CA PHE A 41 4.96 -0.66 11.50
C PHE A 41 4.17 -1.77 12.22
N ALA A 42 4.51 -2.06 13.47
CA ALA A 42 3.83 -3.07 14.27
C ALA A 42 2.34 -2.74 14.47
N ILE A 43 2.02 -1.48 14.77
CA ILE A 43 0.62 -1.03 14.91
C ILE A 43 -0.14 -1.18 13.59
N MET A 44 0.44 -0.75 12.47
CA MET A 44 -0.19 -0.85 11.15
C MET A 44 -0.46 -2.31 10.76
N HIS A 45 0.52 -3.20 10.97
CA HIS A 45 0.36 -4.62 10.68
C HIS A 45 -0.71 -5.27 11.56
N ASN A 46 -0.66 -5.04 12.88
CA ASN A 46 -1.66 -5.58 13.79
C ASN A 46 -3.07 -5.04 13.50
N ALA A 47 -3.19 -3.75 13.17
CA ALA A 47 -4.46 -3.15 12.77
C ALA A 47 -5.00 -3.80 11.49
N PHE A 48 -4.14 -4.02 10.48
CA PHE A 48 -4.52 -4.73 9.27
C PHE A 48 -5.02 -6.14 9.59
N ILE A 49 -4.23 -6.96 10.29
CA ILE A 49 -4.61 -8.36 10.59
C ILE A 49 -5.90 -8.45 11.42
N ASN A 50 -6.05 -7.61 12.45
CA ASN A 50 -7.23 -7.64 13.32
C ASN A 50 -8.52 -7.15 12.62
N THR A 51 -8.40 -6.20 11.68
CA THR A 51 -9.55 -5.71 10.90
C THR A 51 -9.86 -6.59 9.70
N PHE A 52 -8.85 -7.28 9.15
CA PHE A 52 -9.00 -8.16 7.98
C PHE A 52 -9.83 -9.41 8.28
N ILE A 53 -9.77 -9.93 9.51
CA ILE A 53 -10.61 -11.08 9.95
C ILE A 53 -12.11 -10.75 9.84
N SER A 54 -12.50 -9.47 9.84
CA SER A 54 -13.90 -9.05 9.62
C SER A 54 -14.34 -9.05 8.14
N GLN A 55 -13.43 -9.33 7.20
CA GLN A 55 -13.67 -9.32 5.75
C GLN A 55 -13.52 -10.71 5.10
N ALA A 56 -14.05 -11.76 5.73
CA ALA A 56 -13.91 -13.15 5.26
C ALA A 56 -14.47 -13.42 3.83
N GLU A 57 -15.30 -12.53 3.27
CA GLU A 57 -15.86 -12.65 1.91
C GLU A 57 -15.23 -11.70 0.88
N ALA A 58 -14.13 -11.00 1.20
CA ALA A 58 -13.44 -10.18 0.21
C ALA A 58 -12.60 -11.08 -0.72
N SER A 59 -12.99 -11.15 -1.99
CA SER A 59 -12.22 -11.81 -3.05
C SER A 59 -10.86 -11.10 -3.17
N PHE A 60 -9.78 -11.80 -2.83
CA PHE A 60 -8.42 -11.31 -3.09
C PHE A 60 -8.20 -11.14 -4.60
N PRO A 61 -7.53 -10.05 -4.99
CA PRO A 61 -6.25 -10.30 -5.66
C PRO A 61 -5.21 -9.23 -5.30
N SER A 62 -4.09 -9.63 -4.71
CA SER A 62 -2.80 -8.99 -4.99
C SER A 62 -2.03 -9.94 -5.88
N SER A 63 -2.02 -9.69 -7.19
CA SER A 63 -1.44 -10.58 -8.20
C SER A 63 0.06 -10.83 -8.07
N GLU A 64 0.78 -10.07 -7.23
CA GLU A 64 2.25 -10.12 -7.12
C GLU A 64 2.78 -10.40 -5.70
N HIS A 65 1.92 -10.55 -4.68
CA HIS A 65 2.35 -10.86 -3.31
C HIS A 65 1.35 -11.78 -2.61
N ASP A 66 1.80 -12.99 -2.27
CA ASP A 66 1.05 -14.04 -1.57
C ASP A 66 1.08 -13.83 -0.04
N GLY A 67 0.87 -12.57 0.39
CA GLY A 67 1.00 -12.11 1.77
C GLY A 67 0.11 -10.88 2.05
N PRO A 68 -0.11 -10.52 3.33
CA PRO A 68 -1.00 -9.41 3.68
C PRO A 68 -0.48 -8.08 3.12
N PHE A 69 -1.38 -7.23 2.60
CA PHE A 69 -1.03 -5.92 2.03
C PHE A 69 -0.18 -5.04 2.96
N SER A 70 -0.33 -5.21 4.29
CA SER A 70 0.49 -4.53 5.29
C SER A 70 2.00 -4.85 5.20
N GLU A 71 2.40 -5.99 4.65
CA GLU A 71 3.81 -6.33 4.42
C GLU A 71 4.37 -5.57 3.21
N LEU A 72 3.62 -5.55 2.10
CA LEU A 72 3.98 -4.76 0.93
C LEU A 72 4.09 -3.27 1.29
N ALA A 73 3.13 -2.75 2.07
CA ALA A 73 3.17 -1.37 2.54
C ALA A 73 4.43 -1.07 3.38
N GLN A 74 4.86 -2.00 4.24
CA GLN A 74 6.10 -1.84 5.02
C GLN A 74 7.33 -1.83 4.11
N GLN A 75 7.40 -2.73 3.13
CA GLN A 75 8.51 -2.79 2.17
C GLN A 75 8.65 -1.48 1.40
N VAL A 76 7.54 -0.95 0.87
CA VAL A 76 7.52 0.35 0.19
C VAL A 76 8.01 1.44 1.13
N GLN A 77 7.49 1.52 2.36
CA GLN A 77 7.91 2.55 3.32
C GLN A 77 9.41 2.47 3.67
N VAL A 78 9.97 1.27 3.79
CA VAL A 78 11.42 1.07 4.00
C VAL A 78 12.20 1.55 2.77
N GLU A 79 11.75 1.24 1.57
CA GLU A 79 12.39 1.67 0.33
C GLU A 79 12.41 3.20 0.21
N GLN A 80 11.28 3.87 0.45
CA GLN A 80 11.17 5.33 0.50
C GLN A 80 12.18 5.93 1.47
N TYR A 81 12.31 5.32 2.65
CA TYR A 81 13.29 5.73 3.64
C TYR A 81 14.73 5.57 3.14
N GLN A 82 15.08 4.46 2.48
CA GLN A 82 16.43 4.29 1.94
C GLN A 82 16.76 5.32 0.87
N ARG A 83 15.81 5.72 0.03
CA ARG A 83 16.00 6.77 -0.98
C ARG A 83 16.40 8.09 -0.32
N VAL A 84 15.61 8.58 0.64
CA VAL A 84 15.92 9.83 1.37
C VAL A 84 17.20 9.72 2.20
N LYS A 85 17.42 8.57 2.86
CA LYS A 85 18.63 8.32 3.64
C LYS A 85 19.89 8.33 2.79
N THR A 86 19.82 7.84 1.57
CA THR A 86 20.94 7.89 0.61
C THR A 86 21.30 9.34 0.27
N CYS A 87 20.29 10.20 0.10
CA CYS A 87 20.50 11.62 -0.21
C CYS A 87 21.02 12.44 0.98
N LEU A 88 20.44 12.26 2.18
CA LEU A 88 20.78 13.08 3.36
C LEU A 88 21.93 12.51 4.19
N GLY A 89 22.22 11.22 4.04
CA GLY A 89 23.22 10.51 4.84
C GLY A 89 22.72 10.10 6.23
N ARG A 90 23.39 9.11 6.81
CA ARG A 90 23.05 8.55 8.13
C ARG A 90 23.19 9.58 9.25
N GLU A 91 24.21 10.42 9.19
CA GLU A 91 24.51 11.42 10.22
C GLU A 91 23.42 12.48 10.36
N TRP A 92 22.76 12.85 9.26
CA TRP A 92 21.63 13.78 9.30
C TRP A 92 20.50 13.24 10.17
N PHE A 93 20.14 11.96 9.99
CA PHE A 93 19.11 11.31 10.81
C PHE A 93 19.58 11.13 12.26
N TYR A 94 20.82 10.72 12.48
CA TYR A 94 21.34 10.45 13.83
C TYR A 94 21.41 11.71 14.69
N ASN A 95 21.85 12.83 14.12
CA ASN A 95 22.02 14.10 14.83
C ASN A 95 20.76 14.99 14.80
N HIS A 96 19.67 14.52 14.18
CA HIS A 96 18.45 15.31 14.06
C HIS A 96 17.85 15.65 15.44
N PRO A 97 17.40 16.89 15.70
CA PRO A 97 16.85 17.28 17.01
C PRO A 97 15.57 16.50 17.39
N SER A 98 14.71 16.20 16.41
CA SER A 98 13.52 15.38 16.62
C SER A 98 13.85 13.90 16.84
N ALA A 99 13.45 13.36 17.99
CA ALA A 99 13.60 11.93 18.32
C ALA A 99 12.86 11.01 17.34
N LEU A 100 11.73 11.47 16.78
CA LEU A 100 10.97 10.73 15.78
C LEU A 100 11.78 10.51 14.50
N ILE A 101 12.48 11.55 14.04
CA ILE A 101 13.35 11.46 12.87
C ILE A 101 14.53 10.52 13.13
N ARG A 102 15.16 10.61 14.30
CA ARG A 102 16.23 9.67 14.70
C ARG A 102 15.75 8.21 14.71
N GLY A 103 14.51 8.00 15.15
CA GLY A 103 13.86 6.68 15.23
C GLY A 103 13.21 6.18 13.95
N THR A 104 13.31 6.93 12.84
CA THR A 104 12.65 6.60 11.58
C THR A 104 13.24 5.34 10.94
N ARG A 105 12.37 4.43 10.52
CA ARG A 105 12.69 3.17 9.82
C ARG A 105 11.94 3.01 8.50
N GLY A 106 10.93 3.84 8.25
CA GLY A 106 10.22 3.96 6.99
C GLY A 106 9.79 5.41 6.73
N LEU A 107 9.42 5.73 5.50
CA LEU A 107 8.81 6.99 5.13
C LEU A 107 7.55 6.73 4.31
N VAL A 108 6.51 7.52 4.55
CA VAL A 108 5.35 7.62 3.65
C VAL A 108 5.49 8.90 2.85
N PHE A 109 5.42 8.77 1.52
CA PHE A 109 5.45 9.88 0.60
C PHE A 109 4.02 10.25 0.26
N LEU A 110 3.68 11.52 0.46
CA LEU A 110 2.37 12.07 0.14
C LEU A 110 2.55 13.27 -0.79
N ARG A 111 1.56 13.47 -1.65
CA ARG A 111 1.41 14.67 -2.45
C ARG A 111 0.15 15.39 -2.01
N GLU A 112 0.31 16.60 -1.52
CA GLU A 112 -0.80 17.53 -1.34
C GLU A 112 -1.31 17.99 -2.70
N LEU A 113 -2.63 18.01 -2.86
CA LEU A 113 -3.30 18.40 -4.09
C LEU A 113 -4.33 19.48 -3.79
N GLU A 114 -4.34 20.51 -4.63
CA GLU A 114 -5.48 21.42 -4.71
C GLU A 114 -6.73 20.66 -5.17
N LEU A 115 -7.89 21.16 -4.77
CA LEU A 115 -9.16 20.45 -4.97
C LEU A 115 -9.43 20.11 -6.44
N ASP A 116 -9.15 21.05 -7.35
CA ASP A 116 -9.31 20.83 -8.79
C ASP A 116 -8.40 19.73 -9.33
N ALA A 117 -7.14 19.72 -8.88
CA ALA A 117 -6.16 18.71 -9.25
C ALA A 117 -6.55 17.32 -8.69
N PHE A 118 -7.06 17.28 -7.46
CA PHE A 118 -7.61 16.07 -6.86
C PHE A 118 -8.75 15.50 -7.72
N TYR A 119 -9.76 16.31 -8.07
CA TYR A 119 -10.88 15.83 -8.89
C TYR A 119 -10.46 15.36 -10.28
N GLN A 120 -9.53 16.09 -10.93
CA GLN A 120 -8.98 15.67 -12.22
C GLN A 120 -8.27 14.32 -12.10
N ARG A 121 -7.43 14.16 -11.08
CA ARG A 121 -6.67 12.92 -10.86
C ARG A 121 -7.58 11.74 -10.53
N SER A 122 -8.59 11.94 -9.67
CA SER A 122 -9.57 10.89 -9.36
C SER A 122 -10.35 10.42 -10.58
N ARG A 123 -10.74 11.34 -11.47
CA ARG A 123 -11.41 10.97 -12.74
C ARG A 123 -10.50 10.16 -13.66
N GLN A 124 -9.23 10.56 -13.79
CA GLN A 124 -8.24 9.81 -14.58
C GLN A 124 -8.02 8.39 -14.04
N LEU A 125 -7.86 8.26 -12.71
CA LEU A 125 -7.67 6.95 -12.07
C LEU A 125 -8.89 6.04 -12.25
N ARG A 126 -10.10 6.61 -12.14
CA ARG A 126 -11.33 5.85 -12.41
C ARG A 126 -11.37 5.32 -13.84
N GLN A 127 -11.07 6.16 -14.83
CA GLN A 127 -11.04 5.74 -16.23
C GLN A 127 -9.97 4.68 -16.52
N ALA A 128 -8.83 4.76 -15.83
CA ALA A 128 -7.76 3.77 -15.98
C ALA A 128 -8.11 2.40 -15.38
N ALA A 129 -8.87 2.36 -14.29
CA ALA A 129 -9.26 1.12 -13.61
C ALA A 129 -10.51 0.43 -14.22
N GLU A 130 -11.22 1.10 -15.12
CA GLU A 130 -12.39 0.55 -15.84
C GLU A 130 -12.03 -0.09 -17.19
N ASN A 131 -10.77 0.00 -17.64
CA ASN A 131 -10.24 -0.61 -18.88
C ASN A 131 -9.41 -1.86 -18.58
#